data_AF-A0A251U1V6-F1
#
_entry.id   AF-A0A251U1V6-F1
#
_cell.length_a   1.000
_cell.length_b   1.000
_cell.length_c   1.000
_cell.angle_alpha   90.00
_cell.angle_beta   90.00
_cell.angle_gamma   90.00
#
_symmetry.space_group_name_H-M   'P 1'
#
loop_
_entity.id
_entity.type
_entity.pdbx_description
1 polymer ?
#
loop_
_entity_poly.entity_id
_entity_poly.type
_entity_poly.pdbx_seq_one_letter_code
_entity_poly.pdbx_strand_id
1 'polypeptide(L)'
;MGPANKQSTFLISNPCGTFGYIDPDYLNAGYLTQKSDVYSFGVVLFEVLCGRLTRVPKYKDKREFLVTLVKIHWGRNTLDKIIFSHLSQINRGSLLTFTSIAYQCLMSPNERPRMTKVVEQLHKALDNQLVSSSSRIRVYVLLFYIDVKAFINQLFIYYNYFSQIINYIQIY
;
A
#
# COMPACT_ATOMS: atom_id res chain seq x y z
N MET A 1 -8.21 32.07 16.94
CA MET A 1 -8.98 30.99 16.30
C MET A 1 -9.09 31.32 14.82
N GLY A 2 -8.48 30.51 13.94
CA GLY A 2 -8.52 30.64 12.47
C GLY A 2 -8.83 29.26 11.87
N PRO A 3 -9.48 29.18 10.69
CA PRO A 3 -10.44 28.13 10.40
C PRO A 3 -9.75 26.78 10.16
N ALA A 4 -10.02 25.84 11.05
CA ALA A 4 -9.82 24.41 10.84
C ALA A 4 -10.88 23.91 9.85
N ASN A 5 -10.64 24.09 8.56
CA ASN A 5 -11.43 23.43 7.51
C ASN A 5 -10.62 23.25 6.23
N LYS A 6 -9.73 22.25 6.18
CA LYS A 6 -9.24 21.74 4.90
C LYS A 6 -10.04 20.49 4.53
N GLN A 7 -11.12 20.73 3.79
CA GLN A 7 -11.77 19.73 2.97
C GLN A 7 -10.75 19.24 1.93
N SER A 8 -10.70 17.93 1.71
CA SER A 8 -9.88 17.18 0.74
C SER A 8 -9.02 18.04 -0.19
N THR A 9 -7.72 18.11 0.08
CA THR A 9 -6.74 18.74 -0.80
C THR A 9 -6.42 17.80 -1.95
N PHE A 10 -6.67 18.25 -3.18
CA PHE A 10 -6.28 17.55 -4.40
C PHE A 10 -5.34 18.46 -5.22
N LEU A 11 -4.39 17.85 -5.92
CA LEU A 11 -3.49 18.54 -6.83
C LEU A 11 -3.84 18.13 -8.26
N ILE A 12 -3.92 19.11 -9.17
CA ILE A 12 -4.08 18.86 -10.59
C ILE A 12 -2.68 18.82 -11.20
N SER A 13 -2.29 17.68 -11.75
CA SER A 13 -0.98 17.54 -12.41
C SER A 13 -1.05 16.49 -13.51
N ASN A 14 -0.08 16.53 -14.43
CA ASN A 14 0.12 15.40 -15.34
C ASN A 14 0.46 14.16 -14.50
N PRO A 15 -0.19 13.01 -14.75
CA PRO A 15 0.12 11.77 -14.04
C PRO A 15 1.61 11.45 -14.10
N CYS A 16 2.24 11.35 -12.94
CA CYS A 16 3.64 11.00 -12.77
C CYS A 16 3.77 9.99 -11.62
N GLY A 17 4.77 9.11 -11.68
CA GLY A 17 4.99 8.08 -10.67
C GLY A 17 5.58 6.80 -11.25
N THR A 18 5.79 5.81 -10.38
CA THR A 18 6.33 4.50 -10.77
C THR A 18 5.21 3.60 -11.28
N PHE A 19 5.34 3.09 -12.51
CA PHE A 19 4.37 2.16 -13.10
C PHE A 19 4.09 0.97 -12.17
N GLY A 20 2.81 0.68 -11.96
CA GLY A 20 2.33 -0.35 -11.05
C GLY A 20 1.81 0.19 -9.71
N TYR A 21 2.29 1.34 -9.25
CA TYR A 21 1.83 1.99 -8.01
C TYR A 21 0.82 3.11 -8.25
N ILE A 22 0.80 3.66 -9.46
CA ILE A 22 -0.05 4.80 -9.82
C ILE A 22 -1.53 4.40 -9.67
N ASP A 23 -2.25 5.20 -8.91
CA ASP A 23 -3.70 5.12 -8.79
C ASP A 23 -4.37 5.27 -10.17
N PRO A 24 -5.18 4.29 -10.63
CA PRO A 24 -5.85 4.38 -11.92
C PRO A 24 -6.78 5.59 -12.02
N ASP A 25 -7.35 6.05 -10.91
CA ASP A 25 -8.22 7.24 -10.90
C ASP A 25 -7.40 8.53 -11.06
N TYR A 26 -6.21 8.60 -10.45
CA TYR A 26 -5.25 9.69 -10.69
C TYR A 26 -4.77 9.67 -12.14
N LEU A 27 -4.43 8.49 -12.67
CA LEU A 27 -3.98 8.34 -14.06
C LEU A 27 -5.05 8.82 -15.05
N ASN A 28 -6.32 8.52 -14.78
CA ASN A 28 -7.43 8.87 -15.67
C ASN A 28 -7.85 10.33 -15.54
N ALA A 29 -7.90 10.87 -14.32
CA ALA A 29 -8.50 12.18 -14.05
C ALA A 29 -7.47 13.30 -13.82
N GLY A 30 -6.20 12.99 -13.58
CA GLY A 30 -5.14 13.97 -13.29
C GLY A 30 -5.20 14.59 -11.89
N TYR A 31 -6.10 14.11 -11.03
CA TYR A 31 -6.25 14.58 -9.65
C TYR A 31 -5.49 13.69 -8.68
N LEU A 32 -4.35 14.18 -8.18
CA LEU A 32 -3.61 13.53 -7.11
C LEU A 32 -4.28 13.85 -5.77
N THR A 33 -4.63 12.82 -5.01
CA THR A 33 -5.34 12.97 -3.74
C THR A 33 -4.71 12.09 -2.65
N GLN A 34 -5.08 12.34 -1.39
CA GLN A 34 -4.76 11.41 -0.29
C GLN A 34 -5.26 9.98 -0.55
N LYS A 35 -6.30 9.80 -1.38
CA LYS A 35 -6.80 8.47 -1.76
C LYS A 35 -5.88 7.77 -2.76
N SER A 36 -5.12 8.53 -3.54
CA SER A 36 -4.11 8.02 -4.45
C SER A 36 -2.88 7.51 -3.68
N ASP A 37 -2.52 8.17 -2.58
CA ASP A 37 -1.50 7.67 -1.64
C ASP A 37 -1.94 6.36 -0.97
N VAL A 38 -3.21 6.29 -0.53
CA VAL A 38 -3.78 5.06 0.04
C VAL A 38 -3.73 3.91 -0.97
N TYR A 39 -4.05 4.15 -2.24
CA TYR A 39 -3.94 3.13 -3.28
C TYR A 39 -2.51 2.63 -3.43
N SER A 40 -1.56 3.54 -3.59
CA SER A 40 -0.14 3.21 -3.75
C SER A 40 0.38 2.39 -2.57
N PHE A 41 -0.05 2.74 -1.35
CA PHE A 41 0.27 1.98 -0.15
C PHE A 41 -0.35 0.57 -0.16
N GLY A 42 -1.59 0.43 -0.62
CA GLY A 42 -2.23 -0.88 -0.83
C GLY A 42 -1.43 -1.80 -1.75
N VAL A 43 -0.84 -1.25 -2.82
CA VAL A 43 0.05 -2.01 -3.72
C VAL A 43 1.27 -2.53 -2.96
N VAL A 44 1.94 -1.65 -2.20
CA VAL A 44 3.10 -2.02 -1.38
C VAL A 44 2.74 -3.13 -0.38
N LEU A 45 1.61 -3.03 0.32
CA LEU A 45 1.18 -4.06 1.25
C LEU A 45 1.07 -5.45 0.58
N PHE A 46 0.57 -5.50 -0.66
CA PHE A 46 0.52 -6.76 -1.40
C PHE A 46 1.88 -7.21 -1.94
N GLU A 47 2.78 -6.30 -2.30
CA GLU A 47 4.16 -6.68 -2.66
C GLU A 47 4.85 -7.40 -1.51
N VAL A 48 4.75 -6.86 -0.30
CA VAL A 48 5.34 -7.46 0.89
C VAL A 48 4.69 -8.82 1.16
N LEU A 49 3.36 -8.91 1.08
CA LEU A 49 2.65 -10.17 1.32
C LEU A 49 2.94 -11.25 0.26
N CYS A 50 3.13 -10.85 -0.99
CA CYS A 50 3.40 -11.77 -2.09
C CYS A 50 4.90 -12.03 -2.31
N GLY A 51 5.78 -11.34 -1.57
CA GLY A 51 7.23 -11.45 -1.66
C GLY A 51 7.77 -11.13 -3.06
N ARG A 52 7.12 -10.23 -3.80
CA ARG A 52 7.49 -9.91 -5.18
C ARG A 52 7.20 -8.46 -5.55
N LEU A 53 7.97 -7.94 -6.49
CA LEU A 53 7.77 -6.60 -7.04
C LEU A 53 6.47 -6.50 -7.87
N THR A 54 5.96 -5.28 -7.98
CA THR A 54 4.68 -4.97 -8.62
C THR A 54 4.68 -5.34 -10.09
N ARG A 55 5.84 -5.24 -10.75
CA ARG A 55 6.03 -5.67 -12.13
C ARG A 55 6.57 -7.10 -12.15
N VAL A 56 5.89 -7.98 -12.88
CA VAL A 56 6.27 -9.35 -13.15
C VAL A 56 6.66 -9.44 -14.63
N PRO A 57 7.94 -9.24 -15.00
CA PRO A 57 8.38 -9.12 -16.39
C PRO A 57 8.14 -10.37 -17.24
N LYS A 58 7.81 -11.49 -16.58
CA LYS A 58 7.49 -12.77 -17.21
C LYS A 58 6.18 -12.74 -18.02
N TYR A 59 5.23 -11.87 -17.66
CA TYR A 59 3.96 -11.74 -18.38
C TYR A 59 4.02 -10.55 -19.34
N LYS A 60 3.57 -10.74 -20.59
CA LYS A 60 3.46 -9.69 -21.62
C LYS A 60 2.04 -9.13 -21.74
N ASP A 61 1.22 -9.27 -20.70
CA ASP A 61 -0.18 -8.84 -20.66
C ASP A 61 -0.52 -8.15 -19.32
N LYS A 62 -1.80 -7.86 -19.06
CA LYS A 62 -2.26 -7.16 -17.84
C LYS A 62 -1.83 -7.85 -16.53
N ARG A 63 -1.45 -9.14 -16.55
CA ARG A 63 -0.90 -9.89 -15.41
C ARG A 63 0.55 -9.52 -15.08
N GLU A 64 1.18 -8.70 -15.90
CA GLU A 64 2.46 -8.06 -15.60
C GLU A 64 2.39 -7.25 -14.31
N PHE A 65 1.22 -6.77 -13.89
CA PHE A 65 1.05 -6.05 -12.64
C PHE A 65 0.45 -6.91 -11.53
N LEU A 66 1.08 -6.87 -10.35
CA LEU A 66 0.66 -7.58 -9.14
C LEU A 66 -0.79 -7.27 -8.76
N VAL A 67 -1.22 -6.02 -8.90
CA VAL A 67 -2.59 -5.59 -8.59
C VAL A 67 -3.63 -6.36 -9.40
N THR A 68 -3.36 -6.64 -10.68
CA THR A 68 -4.27 -7.43 -11.52
C THR A 68 -4.42 -8.85 -10.97
N LEU A 69 -3.31 -9.49 -10.57
CA LEU A 69 -3.33 -10.82 -9.97
C LEU A 69 -4.08 -10.80 -8.64
N VAL A 70 -3.83 -9.81 -7.79
CA VAL A 70 -4.52 -9.63 -6.51
C VAL A 70 -6.04 -9.56 -6.72
N LYS A 71 -6.52 -8.73 -7.65
CA LYS A 71 -7.95 -8.60 -7.95
C LYS A 71 -8.58 -9.91 -8.44
N ILE A 72 -7.89 -10.66 -9.31
CA ILE A 72 -8.36 -11.97 -9.79
C ILE A 72 -8.46 -12.98 -8.64
N HIS A 73 -7.40 -13.09 -7.83
CA HIS A 73 -7.33 -14.07 -6.76
C HIS A 73 -8.24 -13.71 -5.58
N TRP A 74 -8.45 -12.41 -5.32
CA TRP A 74 -9.44 -11.94 -4.36
C TRP A 74 -10.85 -12.36 -4.78
N GLY A 75 -11.28 -12.04 -6.01
CA GLY A 75 -12.61 -12.39 -6.50
C GLY A 75 -12.88 -13.89 -6.59
N ARG A 76 -11.83 -14.71 -6.69
CA ARG A 76 -11.91 -16.18 -6.70
C ARG A 76 -11.72 -16.83 -5.33
N ASN A 77 -11.49 -16.05 -4.28
CA ASN A 77 -11.14 -16.56 -2.95
C ASN A 77 -9.93 -17.53 -2.98
N THR A 78 -8.89 -17.18 -3.74
CA THR A 78 -7.67 -17.99 -3.94
C THR A 78 -6.39 -17.16 -3.72
N LEU A 79 -6.43 -16.20 -2.80
CA LEU A 79 -5.28 -15.35 -2.46
C LEU A 79 -4.08 -16.15 -1.94
N ASP A 80 -4.33 -17.26 -1.25
CA ASP A 80 -3.32 -18.20 -0.77
C ASP A 80 -2.35 -18.66 -1.87
N LYS A 81 -2.80 -18.71 -3.13
CA LYS A 81 -1.98 -19.10 -4.29
C LYS A 81 -0.94 -18.06 -4.70
N ILE A 82 -1.12 -16.80 -4.28
CA ILE A 82 -0.22 -15.69 -4.62
C ILE A 82 0.55 -15.15 -3.42
N ILE A 83 0.08 -15.40 -2.20
CA ILE A 83 0.78 -15.07 -0.97
C ILE A 83 2.07 -15.89 -0.90
N PHE A 84 3.15 -15.26 -0.40
CA PHE A 84 4.45 -15.90 -0.33
C PHE A 84 4.39 -17.16 0.54
N SER A 85 4.81 -18.31 0.00
CA SER A 85 4.59 -19.63 0.62
C SER A 85 5.32 -19.82 1.95
N HIS A 86 6.38 -19.04 2.22
CA HIS A 86 7.10 -19.09 3.51
C HIS A 86 6.37 -18.33 4.62
N LEU A 87 5.21 -17.72 4.34
CA LEU A 87 4.34 -17.10 5.34
C LEU A 87 3.43 -18.11 6.06
N SER A 88 3.76 -19.40 6.03
CA SER A 88 3.02 -20.48 6.71
C SER A 88 2.89 -20.31 8.23
N GLN A 89 3.65 -19.37 8.81
CA GLN A 89 3.65 -19.04 10.25
C GLN A 89 2.76 -17.84 10.60
N ILE A 90 2.12 -17.20 9.62
CA ILE A 90 1.19 -16.10 9.89
C ILE A 90 -0.12 -16.65 10.47
N ASN A 91 -0.55 -16.08 11.58
CA ASN A 91 -1.83 -16.33 12.19
C ASN A 91 -2.96 -15.99 11.21
N ARG A 92 -3.95 -16.88 11.08
CA ARG A 92 -5.08 -16.69 10.17
C ARG A 92 -5.82 -15.37 10.38
N GLY A 93 -6.05 -14.96 11.64
CA GLY A 93 -6.71 -13.69 11.97
C GLY A 93 -5.87 -12.46 11.63
N SER A 94 -4.56 -12.55 11.81
CA SER A 94 -3.60 -11.52 11.35
C SER A 94 -3.65 -11.38 9.83
N LEU A 95 -3.51 -12.51 9.11
CA LEU A 95 -3.52 -12.54 7.65
C LEU A 95 -4.80 -11.96 7.08
N LEU A 96 -5.97 -12.40 7.60
CA LEU A 96 -7.27 -11.90 7.14
C LEU A 96 -7.42 -10.39 7.36
N THR A 97 -7.02 -9.89 8.53
CA THR A 97 -7.09 -8.46 8.86
C THR A 97 -6.20 -7.66 7.89
N PHE A 98 -4.97 -8.12 7.69
CA PHE A 98 -4.01 -7.50 6.78
C PHE A 98 -4.48 -7.49 5.32
N THR A 99 -4.89 -8.65 4.79
CA THR A 99 -5.33 -8.76 3.39
C THR A 99 -6.59 -7.94 3.13
N SER A 100 -7.50 -7.87 4.11
CA SER A 100 -8.73 -7.10 3.99
C SER A 100 -8.44 -5.61 3.87
N ILE A 101 -7.65 -5.05 4.79
CA ILE A 101 -7.34 -3.62 4.74
C ILE A 101 -6.49 -3.26 3.51
N ALA A 102 -5.54 -4.12 3.12
CA ALA A 102 -4.75 -3.93 1.91
C ALA A 102 -5.63 -3.93 0.66
N TYR A 103 -6.60 -4.84 0.55
CA TYR A 103 -7.51 -4.89 -0.60
C TYR A 103 -8.46 -3.69 -0.64
N GLN A 104 -8.98 -3.24 0.50
CA GLN A 104 -9.79 -2.02 0.57
C GLN A 104 -9.04 -0.79 0.05
N CYS A 105 -7.72 -0.72 0.25
CA CYS A 105 -6.90 0.36 -0.32
C CYS A 105 -6.88 0.37 -1.86
N LEU A 106 -7.15 -0.76 -2.52
CA LEU A 106 -7.15 -0.91 -3.99
C LEU A 106 -8.53 -0.71 -4.64
N MET A 107 -9.56 -0.41 -3.84
CA MET A 107 -10.93 -0.20 -4.30
C MET A 107 -11.14 1.19 -4.93
N SER A 108 -12.37 1.55 -5.28
CA SER A 108 -12.68 2.89 -5.78
C SER A 108 -12.38 3.96 -4.71
N PRO A 109 -12.13 5.23 -5.09
CA PRO A 109 -11.70 6.27 -4.14
C PRO A 109 -12.64 6.47 -2.94
N ASN A 110 -13.94 6.23 -3.14
CA ASN A 110 -14.98 6.36 -2.11
C ASN A 110 -14.96 5.20 -1.10
N GLU A 111 -14.55 4.01 -1.55
CA GLU A 111 -14.47 2.80 -0.72
C GLU A 111 -13.11 2.67 -0.03
N ARG A 112 -12.07 3.30 -0.57
CA ARG A 112 -10.74 3.32 0.06
C ARG A 112 -10.84 3.86 1.48
N PRO A 113 -10.15 3.27 2.47
CA PRO A 113 -10.14 3.78 3.83
C PRO A 113 -9.38 5.11 3.92
N ARG A 114 -9.43 5.75 5.10
CA ARG A 114 -8.44 6.78 5.45
C ARG A 114 -7.16 6.09 5.93
N MET A 115 -6.00 6.72 5.74
CA MET A 115 -4.73 6.14 6.18
C MET A 115 -4.69 5.84 7.68
N THR A 116 -5.39 6.64 8.50
CA THR A 116 -5.57 6.38 9.94
C THR A 116 -6.20 5.01 10.21
N LYS A 117 -7.23 4.64 9.44
CA LYS A 117 -7.88 3.33 9.55
C LYS A 117 -6.96 2.22 9.06
N VAL A 118 -6.15 2.49 8.03
CA VAL A 118 -5.16 1.52 7.53
C VAL A 118 -4.17 1.17 8.64
N VAL A 119 -3.54 2.17 9.25
CA VAL A 119 -2.59 1.99 10.35
C VAL A 119 -3.24 1.26 11.54
N GLU A 120 -4.46 1.63 11.92
CA GLU A 120 -5.22 0.96 12.99
C GLU A 120 -5.41 -0.54 12.72
N GLN A 121 -5.83 -0.92 11.50
CA GLN A 121 -6.01 -2.33 11.16
C GLN A 121 -4.69 -3.09 11.04
N LEU A 122 -3.61 -2.43 10.61
CA LEU A 122 -2.28 -3.05 10.60
C LEU A 122 -1.78 -3.32 12.03
N HIS A 123 -2.01 -2.41 12.98
CA HIS A 123 -1.74 -2.66 14.40
C HIS A 123 -2.56 -3.84 14.93
N LYS A 124 -3.86 -3.90 14.61
CA LYS A 124 -4.71 -5.04 14.99
C LYS A 124 -4.21 -6.36 14.39
N ALA A 125 -3.77 -6.36 13.13
CA ALA A 125 -3.18 -7.54 12.50
C ALA A 125 -1.89 -7.97 13.23
N LEU A 126 -1.06 -7.03 13.64
CA LEU A 126 0.14 -7.29 14.44
C LEU A 126 -0.21 -7.88 15.81
N ASP A 127 -1.18 -7.31 16.52
CA ASP A 127 -1.61 -7.81 17.83
C ASP A 127 -2.13 -9.24 17.74
N ASN A 128 -2.95 -9.54 16.72
CA ASN A 128 -3.43 -10.89 16.44
C ASN A 128 -2.27 -11.87 16.21
N GLN A 129 -1.20 -11.43 15.56
CA GLN A 129 -0.02 -12.24 15.36
C GLN A 129 0.70 -12.48 16.70
N LEU A 130 0.98 -11.42 17.46
CA LEU A 130 1.75 -11.47 18.71
C LEU A 130 1.09 -12.31 19.80
N VAL A 131 -0.24 -12.22 19.94
CA VAL A 131 -1.00 -13.03 20.91
C VAL A 131 -0.89 -14.53 20.61
N SER A 132 -0.75 -14.91 19.34
CA SER A 132 -0.70 -16.31 18.93
C SER A 132 0.70 -16.93 18.84
N SER A 133 1.77 -16.14 19.01
CA SER A 133 3.12 -16.50 18.57
C SER A 133 4.15 -16.60 19.71
N SER A 134 4.79 -17.77 19.87
CA SER A 134 5.94 -17.96 20.76
C SER A 134 7.22 -17.28 20.20
N SER A 135 8.12 -16.84 21.09
CA SER A 135 9.12 -15.77 20.94
C SER A 135 10.04 -15.72 19.68
N ARG A 136 10.15 -16.79 18.87
CA ARG A 136 10.96 -16.78 17.62
C ARG A 136 10.28 -16.08 16.43
N ILE A 137 8.95 -16.05 16.41
CA ILE A 137 8.14 -15.42 15.35
C ILE A 137 8.30 -13.88 15.36
N ARG A 138 8.68 -13.31 16.51
CA ARG A 138 8.87 -11.87 16.70
C ARG A 138 9.90 -11.28 15.73
N VAL A 139 10.93 -12.04 15.34
CA VAL A 139 12.04 -11.55 14.49
C VAL A 139 11.59 -11.35 13.04
N TYR A 140 10.86 -12.31 12.44
CA TYR A 140 10.39 -12.19 11.05
C TYR A 140 9.28 -11.15 10.86
N VAL A 141 8.42 -10.98 11.86
CA VAL A 141 7.37 -9.94 11.84
C VAL A 141 7.98 -8.55 12.04
N LEU A 142 9.02 -8.42 12.89
CA LEU A 142 9.81 -7.19 13.00
C LEU A 142 10.55 -6.91 11.69
N LEU A 143 11.07 -7.92 10.98
CA LEU A 143 11.65 -7.73 9.65
C LEU A 143 10.61 -7.28 8.62
N PHE A 144 9.40 -7.87 8.61
CA PHE A 144 8.29 -7.39 7.77
C PHE A 144 7.95 -5.91 8.07
N TYR A 145 7.96 -5.51 9.34
CA TYR A 145 7.68 -4.13 9.75
C TYR A 145 8.87 -3.18 9.51
N ILE A 146 10.11 -3.65 9.65
CA ILE A 146 11.34 -2.93 9.33
C ILE A 146 11.45 -2.75 7.82
N ASP A 147 11.08 -3.73 7.00
CA ASP A 147 11.01 -3.63 5.55
C ASP A 147 9.90 -2.66 5.14
N VAL A 148 8.71 -2.73 5.73
CA VAL A 148 7.66 -1.71 5.50
C VAL A 148 8.15 -0.31 5.92
N LYS A 149 8.90 -0.16 7.02
CA LYS A 149 9.46 1.13 7.48
C LYS A 149 10.66 1.60 6.63
N ALA A 150 11.50 0.68 6.15
CA ALA A 150 12.63 0.95 5.27
C ALA A 150 12.16 1.27 3.85
N PHE A 151 11.10 0.63 3.38
CA PHE A 151 10.44 0.88 2.10
C PHE A 151 9.58 2.14 2.15
N ILE A 152 8.91 2.43 3.27
CA ILE A 152 8.35 3.76 3.55
C ILE A 152 9.47 4.80 3.58
N ASN A 153 10.64 4.51 4.15
CA ASN A 153 11.81 5.38 4.07
C ASN A 153 12.33 5.54 2.64
N GLN A 154 12.22 4.52 1.80
CA GLN A 154 12.60 4.56 0.39
C GLN A 154 11.57 5.31 -0.49
N LEU A 155 10.29 5.32 -0.07
CA LEU A 155 9.27 6.28 -0.54
C LEU A 155 9.48 7.70 0.04
N PHE A 156 10.05 7.83 1.25
CA PHE A 156 10.45 9.10 1.86
C PHE A 156 11.66 9.73 1.15
N ILE A 157 12.51 8.93 0.50
CA ILE A 157 13.53 9.43 -0.44
C ILE A 157 12.85 10.12 -1.64
N TYR A 158 11.62 9.75 -2.00
CA TYR A 158 10.80 10.46 -2.99
C TYR A 158 10.17 11.76 -2.45
N TYR A 159 9.86 11.83 -1.14
CA TYR A 159 9.36 13.06 -0.50
C TYR A 159 10.40 14.18 -0.44
N ASN A 160 11.71 13.89 -0.40
CA ASN A 160 12.74 14.92 -0.39
C ASN A 160 12.94 15.65 -1.73
N TYR A 161 12.53 15.06 -2.86
CA TYR A 161 12.48 15.77 -4.14
C TYR A 161 11.26 16.70 -4.25
N PHE A 162 10.19 16.45 -3.48
CA PHE A 162 8.97 17.26 -3.54
C PHE A 162 9.06 18.54 -2.69
N SER A 163 9.79 18.53 -1.57
CA SER A 163 10.10 19.77 -0.82
C SER A 163 11.12 20.66 -1.54
N GLN A 164 12.02 20.11 -2.37
CA GLN A 164 12.94 20.93 -3.16
C GLN A 164 12.23 21.71 -4.28
N ILE A 165 11.13 21.18 -4.84
CA ILE A 165 10.34 21.90 -5.85
C ILE A 165 9.47 23.01 -5.22
N ILE A 166 8.98 22.83 -3.99
CA ILE A 166 8.27 23.91 -3.27
C ILE A 166 9.20 25.07 -2.91
N ASN A 167 10.47 24.81 -2.58
CA ASN A 167 11.47 25.88 -2.41
C ASN A 167 11.93 26.52 -3.73
N TYR A 168 11.81 25.82 -4.87
CA TYR A 168 12.16 26.37 -6.18
C TYR A 168 11.12 27.34 -6.75
N ILE A 169 9.87 27.32 -6.23
CA ILE A 169 8.77 28.19 -6.68
C ILE A 169 8.61 29.42 -5.77
N GLN A 170 9.41 29.58 -4.71
CA GLN A 170 9.46 30.80 -3.89
C GLN A 170 10.48 31.86 -4.36
N ILE A 171 11.06 31.74 -5.57
CA ILE A 171 12.03 32.71 -6.13
C ILE A 171 11.61 33.31 -7.49
N TYR A 172 10.36 33.17 -7.95
CA TYR A 172 9.82 34.01 -9.04
C TYR A 172 8.35 34.37 -8.82
#